data_AF-A0A6A5WD10-F1
#
_entry.id   AF-A0A6A5WD10-F1
#
_cell.length_a   1.000
_cell.length_b   1.000
_cell.length_c   1.000
_cell.angle_alpha   90.00
_cell.angle_beta   90.00
_cell.angle_gamma   90.00
#
_symmetry.space_group_name_H-M   'P 1'
#
loop_
_entity.id
_entity.type
_entity.pdbx_description
1 polymer ?
#
loop_
_entity_poly.entity_id
_entity_poly.type
_entity_poly.pdbx_seq_one_letter_code
_entity_poly.pdbx_strand_id
1 'polypeptide(L)'
;GIVWGGFTIATIFVGCRAGLRFRTFRRFYIDDVFVLVAWVMVLASTILWQCLADSMYFINAVARGVQMPPSDFAERSESFSKASIALMVLFYSALWSIKLSFIFFFRRLYVNMGSWTRFWWITLTITIAAWAVCVGNVDFKCLMSPLAEKPLRCRTDSAIKFSKNTLMVNCMLDILTDTLILLIPMVMLWKVRISRRRKLALGAVFSATVFIIVFAIVRVALIDSRIWKRDTTWLCIWSNVE
;
A
#
# COMPACT_ATOMS: atom_id res chain seq x y z
N GLY A 1 15.96 -8.01 -7.32
CA GLY A 1 15.28 -8.52 -8.54
C GLY A 1 13.80 -8.19 -8.55
N ILE A 2 13.01 -8.81 -7.66
CA ILE A 2 11.54 -8.75 -7.67
C ILE A 2 10.99 -7.31 -7.63
N VAL A 3 11.53 -6.45 -6.76
CA VAL A 3 11.06 -5.06 -6.58
C VAL A 3 11.21 -4.22 -7.86
N TRP A 4 12.38 -4.27 -8.50
CA TRP A 4 12.61 -3.60 -9.79
C TRP A 4 11.75 -4.16 -10.92
N GLY A 5 11.46 -5.47 -10.88
CA GLY A 5 10.51 -6.11 -11.79
C GLY A 5 9.10 -5.52 -11.66
N GLY A 6 8.59 -5.42 -10.43
CA GLY A 6 7.30 -4.79 -10.14
C GLY A 6 7.24 -3.33 -10.60
N PHE A 7 8.28 -2.54 -10.28
CA PHE A 7 8.39 -1.15 -10.72
C PHE A 7 8.39 -1.02 -12.26
N THR A 8 9.07 -1.91 -12.96
CA THR A 8 9.12 -1.91 -14.43
C THR A 8 7.73 -2.15 -15.02
N ILE A 9 6.99 -3.13 -14.49
CA ILE A 9 5.61 -3.41 -14.89
C ILE A 9 4.73 -2.17 -14.62
N ALA A 10 4.81 -1.60 -13.43
CA ALA A 10 4.06 -0.39 -13.07
C ALA A 10 4.37 0.78 -14.03
N THR A 11 5.63 0.98 -14.39
CA THR A 11 6.07 2.02 -15.33
C THR A 11 5.50 1.81 -16.73
N ILE A 12 5.46 0.56 -17.22
CA ILE A 12 4.82 0.24 -18.51
C ILE A 12 3.33 0.57 -18.47
N PHE A 13 2.62 0.22 -17.39
CA PHE A 13 1.19 0.51 -17.24
C PHE A 13 0.90 2.02 -17.18
N VAL A 14 1.69 2.77 -16.39
CA VAL A 14 1.56 4.24 -16.29
C VAL A 14 1.87 4.89 -17.63
N GLY A 15 2.94 4.46 -18.32
CA GLY A 15 3.30 4.95 -19.65
C GLY A 15 2.23 4.66 -20.70
N CYS A 16 1.69 3.44 -20.73
CA CYS A 16 0.59 3.06 -21.63
C CYS A 16 -0.67 3.88 -21.35
N ARG A 17 -1.04 4.06 -20.07
CA ARG A 17 -2.17 4.90 -19.66
C ARG A 17 -1.99 6.35 -20.09
N ALA A 18 -0.81 6.94 -19.84
CA ALA A 18 -0.49 8.30 -20.23
C ALA A 18 -0.53 8.47 -21.76
N GLY A 19 0.06 7.54 -22.51
CA GLY A 19 0.07 7.54 -23.97
C GLY A 19 -1.34 7.44 -24.58
N LEU A 20 -2.17 6.54 -24.07
CA LEU A 20 -3.57 6.39 -24.51
C LEU A 20 -4.40 7.65 -24.21
N ARG A 21 -4.18 8.28 -23.05
CA ARG A 21 -4.88 9.53 -22.69
C ARG A 21 -4.42 10.72 -23.49
N PHE A 22 -3.11 10.86 -23.71
CA PHE A 22 -2.56 11.93 -24.53
C PHE A 22 -3.11 11.85 -25.96
N ARG A 23 -3.22 10.64 -26.51
CA ARG A 23 -3.79 10.39 -27.84
C ARG A 23 -5.30 10.61 -27.93
N THR A 24 -6.06 10.33 -26.86
CA THR A 24 -7.53 10.36 -26.89
C THR A 24 -8.13 11.68 -26.39
N PHE A 25 -7.59 12.27 -25.32
CA PHE A 25 -8.23 13.38 -24.61
C PHE A 25 -7.42 14.70 -24.60
N ARG A 26 -6.10 14.66 -24.88
CA ARG A 26 -5.19 15.83 -24.89
C ARG A 26 -5.28 16.74 -23.64
N ARG A 27 -5.80 16.26 -22.52
CA ARG A 27 -5.93 17.00 -21.25
C ARG A 27 -5.51 16.12 -20.07
N PHE A 28 -4.79 16.73 -19.12
CA PHE A 28 -4.45 16.12 -17.85
C PHE A 28 -5.60 16.30 -16.85
N TYR A 29 -5.95 15.23 -16.16
CA TYR A 29 -6.97 15.23 -15.12
C TYR A 29 -6.35 15.02 -13.75
N ILE A 30 -7.05 15.45 -12.70
CA ILE A 30 -6.64 15.26 -11.29
C ILE A 30 -6.35 13.78 -10.99
N ASP A 31 -7.10 12.86 -11.60
CA ASP A 31 -6.86 11.42 -11.43
C ASP A 31 -5.49 10.96 -11.97
N ASP A 32 -4.98 11.58 -13.05
CA ASP A 32 -3.65 11.26 -13.57
C ASP A 32 -2.53 11.81 -12.68
N VAL A 33 -2.76 12.94 -12.01
CA VAL A 33 -1.81 13.50 -11.04
C VAL A 33 -1.62 12.53 -9.87
N PHE A 34 -2.70 11.98 -9.32
CA PHE A 34 -2.61 10.98 -8.24
C PHE A 34 -1.89 9.70 -8.68
N VAL A 35 -2.06 9.25 -9.93
CA VAL A 35 -1.30 8.10 -10.46
C VAL A 35 0.18 8.43 -10.59
N LEU A 36 0.53 9.65 -11.03
CA LEU A 36 1.92 10.09 -11.11
C LEU A 36 2.56 10.18 -9.72
N VAL A 37 1.84 10.75 -8.75
CA VAL A 37 2.28 10.82 -7.35
C VAL A 37 2.54 9.43 -6.80
N ALA A 38 1.62 8.48 -7.02
CA ALA A 38 1.82 7.09 -6.63
C ALA A 38 3.06 6.48 -7.30
N TRP A 39 3.27 6.71 -8.60
CA TRP A 39 4.43 6.21 -9.32
C TRP A 39 5.75 6.76 -8.76
N VAL A 40 5.81 8.06 -8.44
CA VAL A 40 6.99 8.67 -7.80
C VAL A 40 7.23 8.08 -6.41
N MET A 41 6.18 7.84 -5.62
CA MET A 41 6.28 7.20 -4.31
C MET A 41 6.80 5.76 -4.40
N VAL A 42 6.35 4.99 -5.40
CA VAL A 42 6.83 3.61 -5.65
C VAL A 42 8.28 3.61 -6.16
N LEU A 43 8.68 4.59 -6.97
CA LEU A 43 10.09 4.76 -7.36
C LEU A 43 10.96 5.04 -6.13
N ALA A 44 10.54 5.98 -5.27
CA ALA A 44 11.26 6.31 -4.05
C ALA A 44 11.36 5.10 -3.11
N SER A 45 10.29 4.32 -2.95
CA SER A 45 10.31 3.10 -2.13
C SER A 45 11.23 2.02 -2.72
N THR A 46 11.26 1.87 -4.05
CA THR A 46 12.15 0.93 -4.75
C THR A 46 13.63 1.28 -4.55
N ILE A 47 13.97 2.57 -4.65
CA ILE A 47 15.35 3.06 -4.42
C ILE A 47 15.76 2.85 -2.97
N LEU A 48 14.91 3.26 -2.02
CA LEU A 48 15.17 3.07 -0.59
C LEU A 48 15.36 1.59 -0.26
N TRP A 49 14.52 0.71 -0.82
CA TRP A 49 14.63 -0.73 -0.63
C TRP A 49 15.97 -1.28 -1.13
N GLN A 50 16.43 -0.84 -2.31
CA GLN A 50 17.74 -1.23 -2.84
C GLN A 50 18.87 -0.86 -1.89
N CYS A 51 18.83 0.33 -1.28
CA CYS A 51 19.84 0.75 -0.30
C CYS A 51 19.74 0.00 1.03
N LEU A 52 18.54 -0.48 1.41
CA LEU A 52 18.28 -1.13 2.69
C LEU A 52 18.47 -2.64 2.67
N ALA A 53 18.42 -3.26 1.49
CA ALA A 53 18.51 -4.71 1.32
C ALA A 53 19.77 -5.28 1.99
N ASP A 54 20.93 -4.69 1.75
CA ASP A 54 22.21 -5.17 2.30
C ASP A 54 22.23 -5.08 3.84
N SER A 55 21.70 -3.98 4.39
CA SER A 55 21.59 -3.81 5.84
C SER A 55 20.59 -4.78 6.45
N MET A 56 19.50 -5.12 5.76
CA MET A 56 18.53 -6.14 6.21
C MET A 56 19.16 -7.53 6.28
N TYR A 57 19.89 -7.96 5.24
CA TYR A 57 20.56 -9.27 5.23
C TYR A 57 21.61 -9.36 6.33
N PHE A 58 22.37 -8.29 6.54
CA PHE A 58 23.36 -8.19 7.61
C PHE A 58 22.72 -8.31 9.01
N ILE A 59 21.67 -7.52 9.29
CA ILE A 59 20.95 -7.57 10.57
C ILE A 59 20.35 -8.95 10.82
N ASN A 60 19.78 -9.58 9.79
CA ASN A 60 19.24 -10.94 9.88
C ASN A 60 20.31 -12.00 10.14
N ALA A 61 21.51 -11.86 9.56
CA ALA A 61 22.63 -12.78 9.79
C ALA A 61 23.12 -12.71 11.25
N VAL A 62 23.21 -11.51 11.81
CA VAL A 62 23.54 -11.30 13.23
C VAL A 62 22.42 -11.84 14.14
N ALA A 63 21.16 -11.58 13.82
CA ALA A 63 20.01 -12.07 14.59
C ALA A 63 19.91 -13.62 14.63
N ARG A 64 20.41 -14.29 13.58
CA ARG A 64 20.49 -15.76 13.50
C ARG A 64 21.76 -16.34 14.15
N GLY A 65 22.64 -15.50 14.68
CA GLY A 65 23.90 -15.92 15.30
C GLY A 65 24.98 -16.35 14.31
N VAL A 66 24.82 -16.06 13.01
CA VAL A 66 25.78 -16.43 11.96
C VAL A 66 26.98 -15.47 11.94
N GLN A 67 26.77 -14.22 12.37
CA GLN A 67 27.81 -13.19 12.46
C GLN A 67 27.75 -12.48 13.82
N MET A 68 28.91 -12.14 14.38
CA MET A 68 28.98 -11.35 15.62
C MET A 68 28.64 -9.87 15.33
N PRO A 69 27.92 -9.18 16.23
CA PRO A 69 27.60 -7.77 16.06
C PRO A 69 28.87 -6.91 16.13
N PRO A 70 29.24 -6.15 15.09
CA PRO A 70 30.30 -5.15 15.18
C PRO A 70 29.88 -3.98 16.09
N SER A 71 30.83 -3.14 16.50
CA SER A 71 30.58 -1.92 17.30
C SER A 71 29.49 -1.02 16.71
N ASP A 72 29.43 -0.95 15.37
CA ASP A 72 28.54 -0.04 14.64
C ASP A 72 27.15 -0.66 14.37
N PHE A 73 26.89 -1.85 14.90
CA PHE A 73 25.62 -2.57 14.71
C PHE A 73 24.42 -1.76 15.23
N ALA A 74 24.60 -1.02 16.33
CA ALA A 74 23.53 -0.27 16.95
C ALA A 74 23.02 0.87 16.07
N GLU A 75 23.94 1.69 15.55
CA GLU A 75 23.62 2.82 14.66
C GLU A 75 23.04 2.34 13.31
N ARG A 76 23.58 1.23 12.78
CA ARG A 76 23.10 0.65 11.53
C ARG A 76 21.69 0.08 11.67
N SER A 77 21.38 -0.57 12.80
CA SER A 77 20.04 -1.09 13.11
C SER A 77 19.01 0.03 13.32
N GLU A 78 19.42 1.13 13.96
CA GLU A 78 18.58 2.30 14.13
C GLU A 78 18.26 2.98 12.80
N SER A 79 19.28 3.19 11.96
CA SER A 79 19.13 3.77 10.62
C SER A 79 18.20 2.91 9.75
N PHE A 80 18.36 1.58 9.81
CA PHE A 80 17.47 0.65 9.13
C PHE A 80 16.01 0.74 9.61
N SER A 81 15.80 0.89 10.92
CA SER A 81 14.45 1.01 11.50
C SER A 81 13.75 2.30 11.04
N LYS A 82 14.47 3.44 11.06
CA LYS A 82 13.95 4.73 10.59
C LYS A 82 13.60 4.69 9.10
N ALA A 83 14.47 4.09 8.29
CA ALA A 83 14.24 3.96 6.87
C ALA A 83 13.09 2.97 6.53
N SER A 84 12.89 1.94 7.35
CA SER A 84 11.74 1.02 7.23
C SER A 84 10.40 1.73 7.49
N ILE A 85 10.36 2.69 8.43
CA ILE A 85 9.18 3.54 8.64
C ILE A 85 8.88 4.35 7.37
N ALA A 86 9.90 4.99 6.81
CA ALA A 86 9.76 5.79 5.59
C ALA A 86 9.21 4.95 4.43
N LEU A 87 9.71 3.71 4.27
CA LEU A 87 9.19 2.76 3.30
C LEU A 87 7.71 2.43 3.51
N MET A 88 7.29 2.14 4.75
CA MET A 88 5.88 1.86 5.05
C MET A 88 4.99 3.05 4.73
N VAL A 89 5.39 4.26 5.11
CA VAL A 89 4.62 5.49 4.84
C VAL A 89 4.51 5.74 3.34
N LEU A 90 5.59 5.58 2.58
CA LEU A 90 5.58 5.70 1.12
C LEU A 90 4.65 4.66 0.47
N PHE A 91 4.73 3.41 0.92
CA PHE A 91 3.88 2.33 0.41
C PHE A 91 2.39 2.61 0.64
N TYR A 92 1.99 2.90 1.88
CA TYR A 92 0.61 3.24 2.18
C TYR A 92 0.16 4.47 1.39
N SER A 93 0.98 5.52 1.34
CA SER A 93 0.63 6.74 0.59
C SER A 93 0.46 6.49 -0.91
N ALA A 94 1.26 5.58 -1.50
CA ALA A 94 1.11 5.18 -2.90
C ALA A 94 -0.22 4.44 -3.15
N LEU A 95 -0.57 3.45 -2.31
CA LEU A 95 -1.83 2.71 -2.40
C LEU A 95 -3.04 3.65 -2.29
N TRP A 96 -3.04 4.51 -1.28
CA TRP A 96 -4.13 5.47 -1.07
C TRP A 96 -4.23 6.51 -2.20
N SER A 97 -3.10 6.92 -2.80
CA SER A 97 -3.10 7.78 -3.98
C SER A 97 -3.77 7.11 -5.19
N ILE A 98 -3.55 5.82 -5.41
CA ILE A 98 -4.23 5.05 -6.46
C ILE A 98 -5.74 4.97 -6.20
N LYS A 99 -6.16 4.72 -4.95
CA LYS A 99 -7.58 4.72 -4.56
C LYS A 99 -8.24 6.06 -4.82
N LEU A 100 -7.59 7.16 -4.46
CA LEU A 100 -8.07 8.51 -4.75
C LEU A 100 -8.19 8.75 -6.26
N SER A 101 -7.21 8.32 -7.06
CA SER A 101 -7.30 8.37 -8.53
C SER A 101 -8.55 7.66 -9.04
N PHE A 102 -8.87 6.46 -8.55
CA PHE A 102 -10.09 5.75 -8.94
C PHE A 102 -11.37 6.51 -8.53
N ILE A 103 -11.43 7.04 -7.31
CA ILE A 103 -12.56 7.83 -6.81
C ILE A 103 -12.79 9.07 -7.68
N PHE A 104 -11.74 9.80 -8.06
CA PHE A 104 -11.84 10.96 -8.96
C PHE A 104 -12.14 10.57 -10.40
N PHE A 105 -11.63 9.43 -10.87
CA PHE A 105 -11.96 8.89 -12.19
C PHE A 105 -13.45 8.57 -12.29
N PHE A 106 -14.02 7.91 -11.28
CA PHE A 106 -15.45 7.65 -11.21
C PHE A 106 -16.26 8.94 -11.07
N ARG A 107 -15.73 9.97 -10.38
CA ARG A 107 -16.30 11.33 -10.36
C ARG A 107 -16.65 11.87 -11.70
N ARG A 108 -15.68 11.87 -12.59
CA ARG A 108 -15.90 12.35 -13.95
C ARG A 108 -17.00 11.57 -14.68
N LEU A 109 -17.16 10.28 -14.38
CA LEU A 109 -18.16 9.43 -15.03
C LEU A 109 -19.59 9.67 -14.50
N TYR A 110 -19.75 10.06 -13.23
CA TYR A 110 -21.07 10.22 -12.59
C TYR A 110 -21.60 11.65 -12.52
N VAL A 111 -20.86 12.68 -12.99
CA VAL A 111 -21.24 14.12 -12.86
C VAL A 111 -22.71 14.40 -13.20
N ASN A 112 -23.31 13.66 -14.13
CA ASN A 112 -24.71 13.86 -14.57
C ASN A 112 -25.77 13.13 -13.74
N MET A 113 -25.38 12.33 -12.74
CA MET A 113 -26.28 11.52 -11.91
C MET A 113 -26.34 12.08 -10.47
N GLY A 114 -27.01 13.21 -10.27
CA GLY A 114 -26.97 14.02 -9.05
C GLY A 114 -27.19 13.29 -7.71
N SER A 115 -27.98 12.21 -7.69
CA SER A 115 -28.21 11.41 -6.46
C SER A 115 -26.94 10.68 -5.96
N TRP A 116 -26.01 10.33 -6.86
CA TRP A 116 -24.79 9.57 -6.53
C TRP A 116 -23.67 10.42 -5.95
N THR A 117 -23.80 11.75 -6.01
CA THR A 117 -22.82 12.69 -5.45
C THR A 117 -22.64 12.50 -3.95
N ARG A 118 -23.71 12.19 -3.20
CA ARG A 118 -23.65 11.92 -1.75
C ARG A 118 -22.81 10.67 -1.43
N PHE A 119 -23.03 9.58 -2.17
CA PHE A 119 -22.28 8.34 -1.97
C PHE A 119 -20.78 8.55 -2.23
N TRP A 120 -20.44 9.32 -3.26
CA TRP A 120 -19.05 9.65 -3.54
C TRP A 120 -18.36 10.41 -2.41
N TRP A 121 -19.02 11.44 -1.83
CA TRP A 121 -18.46 12.17 -0.70
C TRP A 121 -18.24 11.26 0.51
N ILE A 122 -19.15 10.32 0.77
CA ILE A 122 -18.99 9.32 1.84
C ILE A 122 -17.75 8.44 1.55
N THR A 123 -17.64 7.88 0.36
CA THR A 123 -16.49 7.03 -0.02
C THR A 123 -15.17 7.80 0.08
N LEU A 124 -15.13 9.06 -0.38
CA LEU A 124 -13.94 9.90 -0.30
C LEU A 124 -13.54 10.15 1.16
N THR A 125 -14.49 10.54 2.01
CA THR A 125 -14.22 10.82 3.43
C THR A 125 -13.73 9.58 4.17
N ILE A 126 -14.36 8.42 3.93
CA ILE A 126 -13.92 7.14 4.52
C ILE A 126 -12.50 6.79 4.05
N THR A 127 -12.20 7.00 2.76
CA THR A 127 -10.87 6.72 2.18
C THR A 127 -9.79 7.60 2.80
N ILE A 128 -10.05 8.91 2.96
CA ILE A 128 -9.08 9.83 3.58
C ILE A 128 -8.91 9.53 5.07
N ALA A 129 -10.01 9.24 5.78
CA ALA A 129 -9.96 8.87 7.20
C ALA A 129 -9.16 7.57 7.40
N ALA A 130 -9.39 6.56 6.55
CA ALA A 130 -8.66 5.30 6.60
C ALA A 130 -7.16 5.50 6.31
N TRP A 131 -6.78 6.36 5.36
CA TRP A 131 -5.36 6.74 5.16
C TRP A 131 -4.76 7.36 6.42
N ALA A 132 -5.46 8.32 7.05
CA ALA A 132 -4.98 8.97 8.27
C ALA A 132 -4.80 7.98 9.43
N VAL A 133 -5.71 7.00 9.56
CA VAL A 133 -5.62 5.94 10.56
C VAL A 133 -4.45 5.00 10.25
N CYS A 134 -4.26 4.58 9.00
CA CYS A 134 -3.15 3.71 8.61
C CYS A 134 -1.78 4.35 8.85
N VAL A 135 -1.63 5.64 8.53
CA VAL A 135 -0.39 6.39 8.79
C VAL A 135 -0.22 6.67 10.29
N GLY A 136 -1.30 7.01 11.00
CA GLY A 136 -1.27 7.33 12.43
C GLY A 136 -1.02 6.12 13.34
N ASN A 137 -1.42 4.92 12.91
CA ASN A 137 -1.18 3.69 13.65
C ASN A 137 0.24 3.13 13.48
N VAL A 138 1.09 3.76 12.66
CA VAL A 138 2.50 3.37 12.58
C VAL A 138 3.15 3.58 13.96
N ASP A 139 3.82 2.54 14.46
CA ASP A 139 4.45 2.50 15.79
C ASP A 139 5.72 3.38 15.87
N PHE A 140 5.59 4.69 15.61
CA PHE A 140 6.70 5.65 15.60
C PHE A 140 7.47 5.64 16.92
N LYS A 141 6.78 5.48 18.06
CA LYS A 141 7.39 5.47 19.41
C LYS A 141 8.32 4.28 19.63
N CYS A 142 7.96 3.10 19.12
CA CYS A 142 8.79 1.89 19.26
C CYS A 142 9.95 1.92 18.25
N LEU A 143 9.71 2.30 16.99
CA LEU A 143 10.76 2.26 15.97
C LEU A 143 11.77 3.42 16.04
N MET A 144 11.41 4.58 16.59
CA MET A 144 12.37 5.69 16.84
C MET A 144 13.13 5.59 18.17
N SER A 145 12.78 4.66 19.07
CA SER A 145 13.50 4.55 20.35
C SER A 145 14.93 4.01 20.14
N PRO A 146 15.92 4.46 20.93
CA PRO A 146 17.30 3.97 20.87
C PRO A 146 17.37 2.44 21.05
N LEU A 147 18.35 1.78 20.41
CA LEU A 147 18.47 0.31 20.44
C LEU A 147 18.51 -0.27 21.87
N ALA A 148 19.10 0.47 22.82
CA ALA A 148 19.16 0.10 24.24
C ALA A 148 17.78 0.01 24.92
N GLU A 149 16.80 0.82 24.48
CA GLU A 149 15.45 0.87 25.07
C GLU A 149 14.41 0.04 24.29
N LYS A 150 14.72 -0.33 23.04
CA LYS A 150 13.85 -1.19 22.20
C LYS A 150 13.41 -2.49 22.86
N PRO A 151 14.27 -3.28 23.54
CA PRO A 151 13.80 -4.51 24.20
C PRO A 151 12.83 -4.24 25.35
N LEU A 152 12.91 -3.08 26.02
CA LEU A 152 11.99 -2.72 27.10
C LEU A 152 10.63 -2.22 26.57
N ARG A 153 10.63 -1.49 25.45
CA ARG A 153 9.42 -0.83 24.89
C ARG A 153 8.71 -1.61 23.79
N CYS A 154 9.45 -2.40 23.00
CA CYS A 154 8.91 -3.14 21.84
C CYS A 154 8.72 -4.64 22.11
N ARG A 155 9.27 -5.17 23.21
CA ARG A 155 9.12 -6.59 23.60
C ARG A 155 8.13 -6.81 24.75
N THR A 156 7.35 -5.79 25.08
CA THR A 156 6.23 -5.93 26.02
C THR A 156 5.07 -6.63 25.32
N ASP A 157 4.37 -7.53 26.01
CA ASP A 157 3.18 -8.22 25.46
C ASP A 157 2.11 -7.24 24.94
N SER A 158 2.04 -6.04 25.52
CA SER A 158 1.17 -4.95 25.05
C SER A 158 1.57 -4.42 23.68
N ALA A 159 2.86 -4.24 23.39
CA ALA A 159 3.36 -3.76 22.11
C ALA A 159 3.14 -4.79 20.99
N ILE A 160 3.36 -6.08 21.29
CA ILE A 160 3.11 -7.18 20.36
C ILE A 160 1.62 -7.26 19.99
N LYS A 161 0.73 -7.18 20.99
CA LYS A 161 -0.73 -7.14 20.77
C LYS A 161 -1.16 -5.90 19.98
N PHE A 162 -0.54 -4.75 20.26
CA PHE A 162 -0.83 -3.50 19.55
C PHE A 162 -0.48 -3.60 18.06
N SER A 163 0.73 -4.04 17.72
CA SER A 163 1.13 -4.18 16.31
C SER A 163 0.27 -5.20 15.56
N LYS A 164 -0.14 -6.32 16.20
CA LYS A 164 -1.08 -7.29 15.61
C LYS A 164 -2.44 -6.65 15.32
N ASN A 165 -2.99 -5.93 16.30
CA ASN A 165 -4.28 -5.28 16.17
C ASN A 165 -4.26 -4.19 15.09
N THR A 166 -3.20 -3.39 15.04
CA THR A 166 -2.97 -2.38 14.00
C THR A 166 -2.92 -2.99 12.61
N LEU A 167 -2.20 -4.09 12.41
CA LEU A 167 -2.15 -4.79 11.11
C LEU A 167 -3.53 -5.30 10.68
N MET A 168 -4.30 -5.87 11.62
CA MET A 168 -5.68 -6.31 11.34
C MET A 168 -6.57 -5.12 10.97
N VAL A 169 -6.54 -4.03 11.75
CA VAL A 169 -7.33 -2.82 11.48
C VAL A 169 -6.98 -2.23 10.12
N ASN A 170 -5.69 -2.10 9.80
CA ASN A 170 -5.24 -1.59 8.50
C ASN A 170 -5.76 -2.45 7.34
N CYS A 171 -5.69 -3.79 7.46
CA CYS A 171 -6.23 -4.68 6.45
C CYS A 171 -7.76 -4.56 6.31
N MET A 172 -8.50 -4.48 7.43
CA MET A 172 -9.95 -4.31 7.38
C MET A 172 -10.35 -2.98 6.71
N LEU A 173 -9.65 -1.89 7.02
CA LEU A 173 -9.87 -0.59 6.39
C LEU A 173 -9.54 -0.61 4.89
N ASP A 174 -8.49 -1.33 4.51
CA ASP A 174 -8.08 -1.48 3.13
C ASP A 174 -9.15 -2.23 2.30
N ILE A 175 -9.63 -3.38 2.80
CA ILE A 175 -10.71 -4.16 2.19
C ILE A 175 -12.02 -3.37 2.13
N LEU A 176 -12.36 -2.65 3.21
CA LEU A 176 -13.57 -1.84 3.27
C LEU A 176 -13.55 -0.75 2.20
N THR A 177 -12.44 -0.03 2.08
CA THR A 177 -12.31 1.06 1.10
C THR A 177 -12.30 0.56 -0.33
N ASP A 178 -11.66 -0.58 -0.61
CA ASP A 178 -11.71 -1.21 -1.92
C ASP A 178 -13.13 -1.63 -2.30
N THR A 179 -13.85 -2.26 -1.36
CA THR A 179 -15.24 -2.66 -1.56
C THR A 179 -16.13 -1.45 -1.87
N LEU A 180 -15.97 -0.35 -1.12
CA LEU A 180 -16.71 0.88 -1.36
C LEU A 180 -16.42 1.49 -2.74
N ILE A 181 -15.16 1.50 -3.16
CA ILE A 181 -14.75 2.01 -4.47
C ILE A 181 -15.32 1.14 -5.59
N LEU A 182 -15.35 -0.19 -5.44
CA LEU A 182 -15.91 -1.13 -6.41
C LEU A 182 -17.44 -1.11 -6.49
N LEU A 183 -18.13 -0.78 -5.39
CA LEU A 183 -19.58 -0.67 -5.39
C LEU A 183 -20.06 0.46 -6.32
N ILE A 184 -19.27 1.53 -6.48
CA ILE A 184 -19.59 2.67 -7.35
C ILE A 184 -19.85 2.22 -8.81
N PRO A 185 -18.90 1.58 -9.52
CA PRO A 185 -19.14 1.13 -10.89
C PRO A 185 -20.13 -0.04 -10.97
N MET A 186 -20.21 -0.91 -9.97
CA MET A 186 -21.14 -2.04 -9.96
C MET A 186 -22.60 -1.60 -10.03
N VAL A 187 -23.00 -0.63 -9.18
CA VAL A 187 -24.39 -0.14 -9.24
C VAL A 187 -24.67 0.61 -10.53
N MET A 188 -23.67 1.31 -11.08
CA MET A 188 -23.79 1.98 -12.38
C MET A 188 -24.04 0.98 -13.51
N LEU A 189 -23.31 -0.15 -13.53
CA LEU A 189 -23.47 -1.20 -14.54
C LEU A 189 -24.87 -1.80 -14.56
N TRP A 190 -25.56 -1.85 -13.41
CA TRP A 190 -26.94 -2.31 -13.34
C TRP A 190 -27.96 -1.28 -13.83
N LYS A 191 -27.68 0.02 -13.67
CA LYS A 191 -28.61 1.10 -14.03
C LYS A 191 -28.46 1.56 -15.48
N VAL A 192 -27.28 1.44 -16.09
CA VAL A 192 -26.98 2.04 -17.40
C VAL A 192 -26.67 0.96 -18.45
N ARG A 193 -27.32 1.05 -19.62
CA ARG A 193 -26.96 0.26 -20.82
C ARG A 193 -25.63 0.77 -21.38
N ILE A 194 -24.52 0.28 -20.84
CA ILE A 194 -23.17 0.65 -21.27
C ILE A 194 -22.70 -0.23 -22.44
N SER A 195 -21.90 0.35 -23.35
CA SER A 195 -21.26 -0.37 -24.46
C SER A 195 -20.30 -1.47 -23.97
N ARG A 196 -20.26 -2.61 -24.69
CA ARG A 196 -19.49 -3.81 -24.30
C ARG A 196 -18.01 -3.54 -23.97
N ARG A 197 -17.37 -2.57 -24.64
CA ARG A 197 -15.96 -2.19 -24.40
C ARG A 197 -15.73 -1.56 -23.01
N ARG A 198 -16.63 -0.70 -22.56
CA ARG A 198 -16.54 -0.09 -21.21
C ARG A 198 -16.85 -1.11 -20.12
N LYS A 199 -17.77 -2.05 -20.40
CA LYS A 199 -18.07 -3.19 -19.53
C LYS A 199 -16.84 -4.08 -19.32
N LEU A 200 -16.06 -4.32 -20.38
CA LEU A 200 -14.82 -5.10 -20.29
C LEU A 200 -13.75 -4.39 -19.45
N ALA A 201 -13.53 -3.08 -19.65
CA ALA A 201 -12.57 -2.32 -18.86
C ALA A 201 -12.94 -2.29 -17.36
N LEU A 202 -14.23 -2.14 -17.04
CA LEU A 202 -14.73 -2.20 -15.67
C LEU A 202 -14.57 -3.60 -15.06
N GLY A 203 -14.81 -4.65 -15.84
CA GLY A 203 -14.59 -6.04 -15.42
C GLY A 203 -13.12 -6.34 -15.11
N ALA A 204 -12.20 -5.81 -15.90
CA ALA A 204 -10.77 -5.95 -15.65
C ALA A 204 -10.34 -5.27 -14.34
N VAL A 205 -10.83 -4.05 -14.07
CA VAL A 205 -10.57 -3.35 -12.80
C VAL A 205 -11.16 -4.14 -11.62
N PHE A 206 -12.39 -4.63 -11.75
CA PHE A 206 -13.03 -5.44 -10.71
C PHE A 206 -12.23 -6.71 -10.39
N SER A 207 -11.79 -7.45 -11.41
CA SER A 207 -10.95 -8.64 -11.23
C SER A 207 -9.63 -8.31 -10.53
N ALA A 208 -8.98 -7.20 -10.88
CA ALA A 208 -7.73 -6.78 -10.26
C ALA A 208 -7.92 -6.44 -8.78
N THR A 209 -8.99 -5.72 -8.42
CA THR A 209 -9.26 -5.38 -7.02
C THR A 209 -9.66 -6.59 -6.19
N VAL A 210 -10.45 -7.53 -6.73
CA VAL A 210 -10.74 -8.80 -6.04
C VAL A 210 -9.45 -9.59 -5.78
N PHE A 211 -8.54 -9.61 -6.75
CA PHE A 211 -7.22 -10.23 -6.59
C PHE A 211 -6.44 -9.56 -5.44
N ILE A 212 -6.36 -8.23 -5.39
CA ILE A 212 -5.69 -7.49 -4.31
C ILE A 212 -6.32 -7.84 -2.93
N ILE A 213 -7.65 -7.84 -2.82
CA ILE A 213 -8.35 -8.21 -1.58
C ILE A 213 -7.99 -9.62 -1.11
N VAL A 214 -7.95 -10.60 -2.03
CA VAL A 214 -7.56 -11.98 -1.69
C VAL A 214 -6.12 -12.02 -1.16
N PHE A 215 -5.20 -11.28 -1.78
CA PHE A 215 -3.81 -11.20 -1.33
C PHE A 215 -3.69 -10.54 0.05
N ALA A 216 -4.44 -9.47 0.32
CA ALA A 216 -4.46 -8.82 1.63
C ALA A 216 -4.98 -9.77 2.73
N ILE A 217 -5.99 -10.59 2.44
CA ILE A 217 -6.50 -11.61 3.36
C ILE A 217 -5.44 -12.70 3.61
N VAL A 218 -4.80 -13.21 2.56
CA VAL A 218 -3.72 -14.20 2.68
C VAL A 218 -2.57 -13.65 3.53
N ARG A 219 -2.17 -12.39 3.33
CA ARG A 219 -1.15 -11.71 4.15
C ARG A 219 -1.49 -11.76 5.63
N VAL A 220 -2.73 -11.42 6.01
CA VAL A 220 -3.16 -11.43 7.42
C VAL A 220 -3.25 -12.85 7.98
N ALA A 221 -3.79 -13.80 7.22
CA ALA A 221 -3.91 -15.20 7.65
C ALA A 221 -2.54 -15.86 7.88
N LEU A 222 -1.54 -15.50 7.07
CA LEU A 222 -0.17 -15.99 7.23
C LEU A 222 0.54 -15.37 8.44
N ILE A 223 0.23 -14.12 8.81
CA ILE A 223 0.74 -13.48 10.03
C ILE A 223 0.19 -14.16 11.29
N ASP A 224 -1.04 -14.67 11.24
CA ASP A 224 -1.70 -15.29 12.39
C ASP A 224 -1.26 -16.75 12.63
N SER A 225 -0.92 -17.49 11.58
CA SER A 225 -0.88 -18.96 11.62
C SER A 225 0.40 -19.60 12.14
N ARG A 226 1.57 -18.93 12.14
CA ARG A 226 2.84 -19.34 12.79
C ARG A 226 3.92 -18.31 12.41
N ILE A 227 4.94 -18.12 13.24
CA ILE A 227 6.18 -17.35 12.94
C ILE A 227 6.14 -15.85 13.32
N TRP A 228 5.92 -15.53 14.60
CA TRP A 228 6.33 -14.22 15.16
C TRP A 228 7.85 -14.04 15.27
N LYS A 229 8.66 -15.05 14.87
CA LYS A 229 10.11 -15.09 15.13
C LYS A 229 11.02 -15.13 13.90
N ARG A 230 10.51 -15.30 12.67
CA ARG A 230 11.38 -15.38 11.49
C ARG A 230 10.81 -14.66 10.28
N ASP A 231 11.56 -13.63 9.90
CA ASP A 231 11.68 -13.06 8.56
C ASP A 231 10.74 -11.90 8.22
N THR A 232 11.14 -10.71 8.68
CA THR A 232 10.78 -9.40 8.12
C THR A 232 10.85 -9.38 6.58
N THR A 233 11.75 -10.19 5.99
CA THR A 233 11.89 -10.42 4.55
C THR A 233 10.59 -10.89 3.89
N TRP A 234 9.80 -11.75 4.55
CA TRP A 234 8.56 -12.28 3.99
C TRP A 234 7.48 -11.21 3.87
N LEU A 235 7.28 -10.42 4.92
CA LEU A 235 6.34 -9.28 4.91
C LEU A 235 6.68 -8.27 3.81
N CYS A 236 7.97 -8.04 3.58
CA CYS A 236 8.44 -7.15 2.53
C CYS A 236 8.17 -7.71 1.13
N ILE A 237 8.36 -9.01 0.90
CA ILE A 237 8.06 -9.63 -0.39
C ILE A 237 6.57 -9.47 -0.74
N TRP A 238 5.67 -9.77 0.20
CA TRP A 238 4.22 -9.66 -0.06
C TRP A 238 3.78 -8.22 -0.29
N SER A 239 4.37 -7.25 0.42
CA SER A 239 4.07 -5.83 0.21
C SER A 239 4.57 -5.30 -1.15
N ASN A 240 5.49 -6.01 -1.82
CA ASN A 240 5.94 -5.63 -3.16
C ASN A 240 5.15 -6.33 -4.28
N VAL A 241 4.40 -7.39 -3.94
CA VAL A 241 3.53 -8.09 -4.88
C VAL A 241 2.18 -7.38 -5.00
N GLU A 242 1.71 -6.81 -3.90
CA GLU A 242 0.56 -5.90 -3.82
C GLU A 242 0.87 -4.54 -4.45
#